data_AF-A0A2H5WDV0-F1
#
_entry.id   AF-A0A2H5WDV0-F1
#
_cell.length_a   1.000
_cell.length_b   1.000
_cell.length_c   1.000
_cell.angle_alpha   90.00
_cell.angle_beta   90.00
_cell.angle_gamma   90.00
#
_symmetry.space_group_name_H-M   'P 1'
#
loop_
_entity.id
_entity.type
_entity.pdbx_description
1 polymer ?
#
loop_
_entity_poly.entity_id
_entity_poly.type
_entity_poly.pdbx_seq_one_letter_code
_entity_poly.pdbx_strand_id
1 'polypeptide(L)'
;MRERLRRLRERAEPFVRDFEWTWTTAVLFSIGFVFYLLITAVVIPSFWMYFAEQTLGWGGPTDLEAFLRAPLSKEGLIELRDAIAMGLTTGPIVMAMVVAVVMQNWRRKLRGGSAERPTGGYR
;
A
#
# COMPACT_ATOMS: atom_id res chain seq x y z
N MET A 1 24.63 -4.24 -9.38
CA MET A 1 23.18 -4.04 -9.16
C MET A 1 22.32 -4.68 -10.27
N ARG A 2 22.55 -4.33 -11.55
CA ARG A 2 21.74 -4.81 -12.70
C ARG A 2 21.69 -6.34 -12.84
N GLU A 3 22.80 -7.04 -12.63
CA GLU A 3 22.87 -8.51 -12.68
C GLU A 3 21.96 -9.19 -11.64
N ARG A 4 21.87 -8.64 -10.42
CA ARG A 4 21.06 -9.19 -9.33
C ARG A 4 19.56 -9.02 -9.62
N LEU A 5 19.18 -7.85 -10.13
CA LEU A 5 17.81 -7.57 -10.58
C LEU A 5 17.40 -8.48 -11.74
N ARG A 6 18.32 -8.75 -12.68
CA ARG A 6 18.05 -9.66 -13.80
C ARG A 6 17.75 -11.08 -13.32
N ARG A 7 18.55 -11.61 -12.40
CA ARG A 7 18.31 -12.94 -11.80
C ARG A 7 16.99 -13.03 -11.01
N LEU A 8 16.66 -11.98 -10.25
CA LEU A 8 15.39 -11.93 -9.52
C LEU A 8 14.19 -11.90 -10.48
N ARG A 9 14.32 -11.13 -11.56
CA ARG A 9 13.30 -11.03 -12.61
C ARG A 9 13.12 -12.37 -13.33
N GLU A 10 14.19 -13.03 -13.74
CA GLU A 10 14.15 -14.35 -14.42
C GLU A 10 13.46 -15.42 -13.56
N ARG A 11 13.55 -15.34 -12.22
CA ARG A 11 12.83 -16.24 -11.29
C ARG A 11 11.37 -15.87 -11.09
N ALA A 12 11.07 -14.58 -11.05
CA ALA A 12 9.73 -14.09 -10.76
C ALA A 12 8.80 -14.09 -11.99
N GLU A 13 9.35 -13.92 -13.21
CA GLU A 13 8.56 -13.95 -14.46
C GLU A 13 7.77 -15.24 -14.67
N PRO A 14 8.33 -16.46 -14.55
CA PRO A 14 7.54 -17.69 -14.69
C PRO A 14 6.47 -17.79 -13.60
N PHE A 15 6.80 -17.45 -12.35
CA PHE A 15 5.83 -17.45 -11.25
C PHE A 15 4.66 -16.51 -11.52
N VAL A 16 4.90 -15.24 -11.89
CA VAL A 16 3.83 -14.25 -12.13
C VAL A 16 3.00 -14.59 -13.37
N ARG A 17 3.61 -15.17 -14.41
CA ARG A 17 2.91 -15.60 -15.62
C ARG A 17 1.94 -16.75 -15.33
N ASP A 18 2.42 -17.76 -14.61
CA ASP A 18 1.76 -19.05 -14.41
C ASP A 18 0.89 -19.06 -13.13
N PHE A 19 0.99 -18.02 -12.28
CA PHE A 19 0.14 -17.86 -11.11
C PHE A 19 -1.34 -17.78 -11.50
N GLU A 20 -2.14 -18.60 -10.83
CA GLU A 20 -3.59 -18.63 -10.93
C GLU A 20 -4.22 -18.46 -9.55
N TRP A 21 -5.28 -17.67 -9.50
CA TRP A 21 -6.11 -17.56 -8.32
C TRP A 21 -6.97 -18.82 -8.24
N THR A 22 -6.62 -19.71 -7.33
CA THR A 22 -7.52 -20.78 -6.90
C THR A 22 -8.37 -20.25 -5.76
N TRP A 23 -9.48 -20.93 -5.47
CA TRP A 23 -10.34 -20.53 -4.36
C TRP A 23 -9.56 -20.50 -3.03
N THR A 24 -8.70 -21.49 -2.77
CA THR A 24 -7.87 -21.56 -1.56
C THR A 24 -6.89 -20.40 -1.47
N THR A 25 -6.17 -20.08 -2.55
CA THR A 25 -5.20 -18.97 -2.52
C THR A 25 -5.89 -17.63 -2.37
N ALA A 26 -7.07 -17.44 -2.99
CA ALA A 26 -7.88 -16.25 -2.83
C ALA A 26 -8.32 -16.06 -1.38
N VAL A 27 -8.85 -17.11 -0.72
CA VAL A 27 -9.27 -17.05 0.69
C VAL A 27 -8.09 -16.75 1.61
N LEU A 28 -6.96 -17.45 1.46
CA LEU A 28 -5.77 -17.22 2.28
C LEU A 28 -5.23 -15.80 2.09
N PHE A 29 -5.20 -15.30 0.85
CA PHE A 29 -4.82 -13.93 0.58
C PHE A 29 -5.78 -12.93 1.22
N SER A 30 -7.10 -13.12 1.10
CA SER A 30 -8.09 -12.24 1.73
C SER A 30 -7.93 -12.19 3.25
N ILE A 31 -7.72 -13.33 3.91
CA ILE A 31 -7.48 -13.38 5.36
C ILE A 31 -6.22 -12.59 5.72
N GLY A 32 -5.09 -12.90 5.06
CA GLY A 32 -3.83 -12.19 5.29
C GLY A 32 -3.93 -10.70 4.99
N PHE A 33 -4.67 -10.33 3.94
CA PHE A 33 -4.90 -8.95 3.55
C PHE A 33 -5.75 -8.20 4.57
N VAL A 34 -6.78 -8.83 5.16
CA VAL A 34 -7.55 -8.23 6.26
C VAL A 34 -6.66 -7.98 7.48
N PHE A 35 -5.82 -8.94 7.86
CA PHE A 35 -4.88 -8.73 8.97
C PHE A 35 -3.88 -7.61 8.66
N TYR A 36 -3.35 -7.56 7.44
CA TYR A 36 -2.50 -6.48 6.99
C TYR A 36 -3.21 -5.13 7.15
N LEU A 37 -4.43 -4.99 6.63
CA LEU A 37 -5.21 -3.76 6.73
C LEU A 37 -5.47 -3.38 8.18
N LEU A 38 -5.85 -4.32 9.05
CA LEU A 38 -6.09 -4.05 10.47
C LEU A 38 -4.82 -3.56 11.18
N ILE A 39 -3.68 -4.21 10.93
CA ILE A 39 -2.41 -3.81 11.52
C ILE A 39 -2.03 -2.40 11.05
N THR A 40 -2.14 -2.13 9.76
CA THR A 40 -1.70 -0.85 9.20
C THR A 40 -2.66 0.30 9.45
N ALA A 41 -3.97 0.05 9.48
CA ALA A 41 -4.98 1.09 9.65
C ALA A 41 -5.35 1.34 11.11
N VAL A 42 -5.15 0.36 11.99
CA VAL A 42 -5.52 0.47 13.40
C VAL A 42 -4.30 0.41 14.29
N VAL A 43 -3.57 -0.72 14.27
CA VAL A 43 -2.50 -0.96 15.26
C VAL A 43 -1.37 0.06 15.16
N ILE A 44 -0.78 0.24 13.98
CA ILE A 44 0.36 1.16 13.77
C ILE A 44 -0.03 2.61 14.09
N PRO A 45 -1.14 3.17 13.57
CA PRO A 45 -1.59 4.51 13.91
C PRO A 45 -1.90 4.68 15.40
N SER A 46 -2.52 3.69 16.05
CA SER A 46 -2.77 3.73 17.49
C SER A 46 -1.47 3.81 18.29
N PHE A 47 -0.46 3.01 17.93
CA PHE A 47 0.87 3.10 18.56
C PHE A 47 1.53 4.45 18.33
N TRP A 48 1.41 5.01 17.13
CA TRP A 48 1.92 6.35 16.82
C TRP A 48 1.24 7.42 17.69
N MET A 49 -0.09 7.41 17.78
CA MET A 49 -0.85 8.36 18.58
C MET A 49 -0.48 8.26 20.07
N TYR A 50 -0.40 7.04 20.60
CA TYR A 50 0.04 6.78 21.97
C TYR A 50 1.45 7.33 22.22
N PHE A 51 2.40 7.05 21.32
CA PHE A 51 3.77 7.52 21.44
C PHE A 51 3.86 9.05 21.37
N ALA A 52 3.13 9.67 20.44
CA ALA A 52 3.12 11.11 20.26
C ALA A 52 2.54 11.83 21.48
N GLU A 53 1.50 11.29 22.10
CA GLU A 53 0.91 11.87 23.30
C GLU A 53 1.80 11.66 24.53
N GLN A 54 2.24 10.43 24.78
CA GLN A 54 2.93 10.06 26.04
C GLN A 54 4.41 10.46 26.06
N THR A 55 5.11 10.33 24.92
CA THR A 55 6.57 10.57 24.86
C THR A 55 6.89 11.97 24.38
N LEU A 56 6.17 12.46 23.37
CA LEU A 56 6.45 13.76 22.74
C LEU A 56 5.62 14.91 23.35
N GLY A 57 4.60 14.59 24.15
CA GLY A 57 3.69 15.59 24.72
C GLY A 57 2.82 16.29 23.67
N TRP A 58 2.71 15.71 22.48
CA TRP A 58 1.87 16.20 21.38
C TRP A 58 0.42 15.74 21.60
N GLY A 59 -0.09 15.92 22.81
CA GLY A 59 -1.47 15.64 23.18
C GLY A 59 -2.35 16.87 23.03
N GLY A 60 -3.65 16.65 22.83
CA GLY A 60 -4.66 17.70 22.74
C GLY A 60 -5.33 17.82 21.36
N PRO A 61 -6.41 18.63 21.30
CA PRO A 61 -7.17 18.87 20.08
C PRO A 61 -6.36 19.72 19.09
N THR A 62 -6.58 19.45 17.81
CA THR A 62 -5.86 20.07 16.70
C THR A 62 -6.57 21.36 16.27
N ASP A 63 -5.80 22.45 16.14
CA ASP A 63 -6.29 23.76 15.69
C ASP A 63 -5.58 24.18 14.39
N LEU A 64 -6.32 24.09 13.29
CA LEU A 64 -5.81 24.37 11.95
C LEU A 64 -5.46 25.86 11.77
N GLU A 65 -6.19 26.77 12.41
CA GLU A 65 -5.97 28.21 12.27
C GLU A 65 -4.70 28.65 12.99
N ALA A 66 -4.43 28.04 14.16
CA ALA A 66 -3.19 28.24 14.90
C ALA A 66 -1.97 27.69 14.15
N PHE A 67 -2.08 26.53 13.50
CA PHE A 67 -1.03 25.97 12.66
C PHE A 67 -0.66 26.90 11.50
N LEU A 68 -1.63 27.42 10.76
CA LEU A 68 -1.39 28.30 9.60
C LEU A 68 -0.69 29.61 10.00
N ARG A 69 -0.90 30.10 11.23
CA ARG A 69 -0.24 31.29 11.75
C ARG A 69 1.18 31.02 12.24
N ALA A 70 1.42 29.86 12.86
CA ALA A 70 2.71 29.50 13.43
C ALA A 70 3.00 28.00 13.24
N PRO A 71 3.53 27.57 12.09
CA PRO A 71 3.68 26.14 11.77
C PRO A 71 4.72 25.41 12.61
N LEU A 72 5.61 26.13 13.29
CA LEU A 72 6.63 25.59 14.21
C LEU A 72 6.21 25.63 15.69
N SER A 73 4.95 25.99 15.98
CA SER A 73 4.38 26.00 17.33
C SER A 73 3.94 24.59 17.77
N LYS A 74 3.48 24.46 19.02
CA LYS A 74 2.97 23.20 19.57
C LYS A 74 1.81 22.66 18.73
N GLU A 75 1.00 23.57 18.18
CA GLU A 75 -0.16 23.32 17.36
C GLU A 75 0.24 22.72 16.00
N GLY A 76 1.37 23.16 15.44
CA GLY A 76 1.94 22.53 14.25
C GLY A 76 2.53 21.15 14.47
N LEU A 77 3.06 20.88 15.68
CA LEU A 77 3.49 19.53 16.05
C LEU A 77 2.31 18.57 16.21
N ILE A 78 1.17 19.07 16.72
CA ILE A 78 -0.08 18.30 16.81
C ILE A 78 -0.67 18.02 15.42
N GLU A 79 -0.66 18.99 14.51
CA GLU A 79 -1.06 18.77 13.11
C GLU A 79 -0.14 17.75 12.41
N LEU A 80 1.18 17.84 12.63
CA LEU A 80 2.14 16.89 12.10
C LEU A 80 1.90 15.46 12.62
N ARG A 81 1.52 15.30 13.90
CA ARG A 81 1.10 14.01 14.46
C ARG A 81 -0.06 13.43 13.66
N ASP A 82 -1.08 14.22 13.40
CA ASP A 82 -2.29 13.75 12.72
C ASP A 82 -2.01 13.46 11.23
N ALA A 83 -1.19 14.27 10.58
CA ALA A 83 -0.72 14.03 9.22
C ALA A 83 0.08 12.72 9.12
N ILE A 84 0.96 12.42 10.08
CA ILE A 84 1.69 11.15 10.14
C ILE A 84 0.72 9.99 10.37
N ALA A 85 -0.25 10.12 11.28
CA ALA A 85 -1.26 9.10 11.50
C ALA A 85 -2.06 8.80 10.22
N MET A 86 -2.45 9.85 9.48
CA MET A 86 -3.13 9.73 8.19
C MET A 86 -2.23 9.08 7.12
N GLY A 87 -0.94 9.42 7.10
CA GLY A 87 0.04 8.79 6.22
C GLY A 87 0.22 7.29 6.52
N LEU A 88 0.27 6.93 7.80
CA LEU A 88 0.40 5.55 8.26
C LEU A 88 -0.82 4.69 7.95
N THR A 89 -2.02 5.27 7.93
CA THR A 89 -3.24 4.56 7.51
C THR A 89 -3.35 4.47 5.98
N THR A 90 -3.20 5.59 5.29
CA THR A 90 -3.49 5.71 3.85
C THR A 90 -2.37 5.13 3.00
N GLY A 91 -1.11 5.30 3.40
CA GLY A 91 0.06 4.86 2.67
C GLY A 91 0.06 3.36 2.36
N PRO A 92 -0.15 2.47 3.36
CA PRO A 92 -0.28 1.03 3.15
C PRO A 92 -1.42 0.63 2.20
N ILE A 93 -2.56 1.31 2.26
CA ILE A 93 -3.69 1.07 1.34
C ILE A 93 -3.29 1.41 -0.10
N VAL A 94 -2.72 2.60 -0.30
CA VAL A 94 -2.23 3.04 -1.61
C VAL A 94 -1.14 2.11 -2.13
N MET A 95 -0.22 1.67 -1.27
CA MET A 95 0.81 0.71 -1.61
C MET A 95 0.21 -0.60 -2.11
N ALA A 96 -0.79 -1.15 -1.41
CA ALA A 96 -1.47 -2.37 -1.85
C ALA A 96 -2.13 -2.19 -3.23
N MET A 97 -2.76 -1.05 -3.48
CA MET A 97 -3.33 -0.73 -4.80
C MET A 97 -2.27 -0.65 -5.89
N VAL A 98 -1.16 0.05 -5.63
CA VAL A 98 -0.04 0.17 -6.58
C VAL A 98 0.55 -1.20 -6.89
N VAL A 99 0.81 -2.02 -5.87
CA VAL A 99 1.31 -3.39 -6.06
C VAL A 99 0.34 -4.21 -6.91
N ALA A 100 -0.96 -4.13 -6.65
CA ALA A 100 -1.96 -4.82 -7.46
C ALA A 100 -1.94 -4.38 -8.93
N VAL A 101 -1.89 -3.07 -9.19
CA VAL A 101 -1.81 -2.52 -10.56
C VAL A 101 -0.51 -2.96 -11.26
N VAL A 102 0.62 -2.91 -10.56
CA VAL A 102 1.91 -3.36 -11.09
C VAL A 102 1.86 -4.85 -11.44
N MET A 103 1.34 -5.70 -10.56
CA MET A 103 1.20 -7.13 -10.82
C MET A 103 0.25 -7.42 -11.99
N GLN A 104 -0.88 -6.70 -12.08
CA GLN A 104 -1.82 -6.83 -13.20
C GLN A 104 -1.18 -6.45 -14.53
N ASN A 105 -0.49 -5.32 -14.59
CA ASN A 105 0.20 -4.85 -15.79
C ASN A 105 1.34 -5.80 -16.19
N TRP A 106 2.09 -6.31 -15.22
CA TRP A 106 3.16 -7.26 -15.47
C TRP A 106 2.62 -8.59 -16.02
N ARG A 107 1.53 -9.11 -15.44
CA ARG A 107 0.86 -10.33 -15.93
C ARG A 107 0.32 -10.15 -17.35
N ARG A 108 -0.30 -9.00 -17.65
CA ARG A 108 -0.75 -8.64 -19.02
C ARG A 108 0.40 -8.64 -20.01
N LYS A 109 1.54 -8.04 -19.64
CA LYS A 109 2.74 -7.99 -20.48
C LYS A 109 3.33 -9.37 -20.74
N LEU A 110 3.41 -10.23 -19.72
CA LEU A 110 3.97 -11.57 -19.82
C LEU A 110 3.09 -12.55 -20.61
N ARG A 111 1.77 -12.35 -20.61
CA ARG A 111 0.82 -13.18 -21.38
C ARG A 111 0.69 -12.75 -22.84
N GLY A 112 1.36 -11.67 -23.24
CA GLY A 112 1.23 -11.07 -24.57
C GLY A 112 -0.14 -10.42 -24.76
N GLY A 113 -0.20 -9.30 -25.46
CA GLY A 113 -1.46 -8.64 -25.83
C GLY A 113 -2.41 -9.50 -26.70
N SER A 114 -2.12 -10.76 -27.00
CA SER A 114 -2.95 -11.66 -27.81
C SER A 114 -4.22 -12.20 -27.12
N ALA A 115 -4.62 -11.64 -25.97
CA ALA A 115 -6.00 -11.75 -25.51
C ALA A 115 -6.91 -10.68 -26.13
N GLU A 116 -6.36 -9.72 -26.88
CA GLU A 116 -7.02 -9.24 -28.09
C GLU A 116 -7.01 -10.43 -29.04
N ARG A 117 -8.01 -11.32 -28.88
CA ARG A 117 -8.33 -12.29 -29.92
C ARG A 117 -8.40 -11.46 -31.19
N PRO A 118 -7.68 -11.83 -32.27
CA PRO A 118 -8.21 -11.48 -33.57
C PRO A 118 -9.63 -12.02 -33.52
N THR A 119 -10.63 -11.17 -33.67
CA THR A 119 -11.92 -11.62 -34.20
C THR A 119 -11.60 -12.11 -35.61
N GLY A 120 -10.96 -13.28 -35.66
CA GLY A 120 -10.66 -14.05 -36.83
C GLY A 120 -11.99 -14.49 -37.36
N GLY A 121 -12.29 -14.02 -38.56
CA GLY A 121 -13.49 -14.40 -39.25
C GLY A 121 -13.62 -15.91 -39.34
N TYR A 122 -14.78 -16.38 -38.96
CA TYR A 122 -15.58 -17.35 -39.70
C TYR A 122 -16.95 -16.65 -39.83
N ARG A 123 -17.30 -16.20 -41.05
CA ARG A 123 -18.25 -16.88 -41.95
C ARG A 123 -19.57 -17.19 -41.27
#